data_AF-A0A3C1KDT4-F1
#
_entry.id   AF-A0A3C1KDT4-F1
#
_cell.length_a   1.000
_cell.length_b   1.000
_cell.length_c   1.000
_cell.angle_alpha   90.00
_cell.angle_beta   90.00
_cell.angle_gamma   90.00
#
_symmetry.space_group_name_H-M   'P 1'
#
loop_
_entity.id
_entity.type
_entity.pdbx_description
1 polymer ?
#
loop_
_entity_poly.entity_id
_entity_poly.type
_entity_poly.pdbx_seq_one_letter_code
_entity_poly.pdbx_strand_id
1 'polypeptide(L)'
;QVEHPVTEAVTGIDLVEQQLRIAAGEQLHIAQSDVVLDGHAVEARVYAESPERGFLPATGEVVRWLPAPGVRTDAAVETGSHVTTDYDPMIAKVI
;
A
#
# COMPACT_ATOMS: atom_id res chain seq x y z
N GLN A 1 -6.44 5.69 -5.40
CA GLN A 1 -5.14 5.53 -6.11
C GLN A 1 -4.31 4.50 -5.37
N VAL A 2 -3.27 3.95 -5.99
CA VAL A 2 -2.40 2.96 -5.32
C VAL A 2 -1.71 3.61 -4.11
N GLU A 3 -1.25 4.84 -4.29
CA GLU A 3 -0.54 5.69 -3.33
C GLU A 3 -1.44 6.37 -2.28
N HIS A 4 -2.70 5.95 -2.12
CA HIS A 4 -3.59 6.53 -1.12
C HIS A 4 -3.07 6.48 0.34
N PRO A 5 -2.25 5.49 0.79
CA PRO A 5 -1.77 5.45 2.16
C PRO A 5 -1.00 6.68 2.62
N VAL A 6 -0.30 7.39 1.72
CA VAL A 6 0.43 8.61 2.12
C VAL A 6 -0.53 9.70 2.56
N THR A 7 -1.70 9.80 1.90
CA THR A 7 -2.76 10.72 2.29
C THR A 7 -3.38 10.30 3.63
N GLU A 8 -3.67 9.02 3.81
CA GLU A 8 -4.23 8.50 5.06
C GLU A 8 -3.29 8.74 6.24
N ALA A 9 -1.98 8.53 6.03
CA ALA A 9 -0.96 8.70 7.07
C ALA A 9 -0.85 10.15 7.58
N VAL A 10 -1.05 11.15 6.71
CA VAL A 10 -0.96 12.57 7.10
C VAL A 10 -2.31 13.19 7.46
N THR A 11 -3.42 12.61 7.04
CA THR A 11 -4.77 13.13 7.35
C THR A 11 -5.45 12.39 8.51
N GLY A 12 -5.04 11.14 8.80
CA GLY A 12 -5.73 10.24 9.71
C GLY A 12 -7.08 9.74 9.19
N ILE A 13 -7.41 10.00 7.92
CA ILE A 13 -8.67 9.59 7.29
C ILE A 13 -8.45 8.28 6.54
N ASP A 14 -9.22 7.23 6.87
CA ASP A 14 -9.27 5.99 6.09
C ASP A 14 -10.13 6.20 4.83
N LEU A 15 -9.49 6.22 3.67
CA LEU A 15 -10.18 6.51 2.41
C LEU A 15 -10.99 5.31 1.91
N VAL A 16 -10.58 4.08 2.22
CA VAL A 16 -11.33 2.87 1.85
C VAL A 16 -12.61 2.79 2.68
N GLU A 17 -12.55 3.12 3.97
CA GLU A 17 -13.71 3.24 4.84
C GLU A 17 -14.71 4.28 4.29
N GLN A 18 -14.25 5.49 3.97
CA GLN A 18 -15.12 6.53 3.41
C GLN A 18 -15.75 6.09 2.09
N GLN A 19 -14.99 5.41 1.22
CA GLN A 19 -15.52 4.86 -0.03
C GLN A 19 -16.65 3.86 0.21
N LEU A 20 -16.50 2.95 1.17
CA LEU A 20 -17.53 1.96 1.50
C LEU A 20 -18.79 2.61 2.08
N ARG A 21 -18.64 3.58 3.01
CA ARG A 21 -19.76 4.32 3.59
C ARG A 21 -20.55 5.08 2.53
N ILE A 22 -19.87 5.82 1.65
CA ILE A 22 -20.50 6.54 0.54
C ILE A 22 -21.20 5.56 -0.41
N ALA A 23 -20.57 4.43 -0.73
CA ALA A 23 -21.18 3.40 -1.57
C ALA A 23 -22.43 2.77 -0.93
N ALA A 24 -22.53 2.74 0.39
CA ALA A 24 -23.70 2.31 1.15
C ALA A 24 -24.80 3.40 1.25
N GLY A 25 -24.59 4.59 0.69
CA GLY A 25 -25.54 5.70 0.69
C GLY A 25 -25.43 6.63 1.90
N GLU A 26 -24.40 6.49 2.73
CA GLU A 26 -24.10 7.47 3.79
C GLU A 26 -23.59 8.79 3.20
N GLN A 27 -23.73 9.87 3.96
CA GLN A 27 -23.18 11.17 3.61
C GLN A 27 -21.72 11.27 4.07
N LEU A 28 -20.96 12.17 3.44
CA LEU A 28 -19.62 12.51 3.93
C LEU A 28 -19.73 13.29 5.25
N HIS A 29 -19.31 12.67 6.34
CA HIS A 29 -19.35 13.28 7.68
C HIS A 29 -18.12 14.15 8.00
N ILE A 30 -17.14 14.17 7.10
CA ILE A 30 -15.91 14.95 7.22
C ILE A 30 -16.12 16.30 6.54
N ALA A 31 -16.00 17.39 7.29
CA ALA A 31 -15.98 18.74 6.74
C ALA A 31 -14.57 19.13 6.27
N GLN A 32 -14.48 20.13 5.39
CA GLN A 32 -13.17 20.62 4.92
C GLN A 32 -12.26 21.10 6.06
N SER A 33 -12.83 21.62 7.15
CA SER A 33 -12.10 22.04 8.34
C SER A 33 -11.47 20.88 9.12
N ASP A 34 -11.98 19.66 8.95
CA ASP A 34 -11.50 18.47 9.64
C ASP A 34 -10.30 17.85 8.91
N VAL A 35 -10.08 18.22 7.64
CA VAL A 35 -8.95 17.76 6.83
C VAL A 35 -7.70 18.56 7.18
N VAL A 36 -7.05 18.15 8.26
CA VAL A 36 -5.76 18.70 8.72
C VAL A 36 -4.63 17.76 8.30
N LEU A 37 -3.55 18.32 7.74
CA LEU A 37 -2.34 17.58 7.42
C LEU A 37 -1.38 17.65 8.60
N ASP A 38 -1.05 16.51 9.19
CA ASP A 38 -0.03 16.38 10.24
C ASP A 38 1.17 15.57 9.73
N GLY A 39 2.37 16.14 9.91
CA GLY A 39 3.61 15.50 9.50
C GLY A 39 3.77 15.30 7.99
N HIS A 40 4.52 14.26 7.61
CA HIS A 40 4.84 13.88 6.24
C HIS A 40 4.86 12.35 6.15
N ALA A 41 4.52 11.82 4.97
CA ALA A 41 4.59 10.39 4.67
C ALA A 41 5.25 10.16 3.30
N VAL A 42 5.90 9.01 3.13
CA VAL A 42 6.54 8.60 1.88
C VAL A 42 6.21 7.14 1.63
N GLU A 43 5.71 6.80 0.44
CA GLU A 43 5.48 5.42 0.05
C GLU A 43 6.60 4.93 -0.89
N ALA A 44 7.17 3.77 -0.57
CA ALA A 44 8.02 2.99 -1.45
C ALA A 44 7.29 1.71 -1.89
N ARG A 45 7.18 1.50 -3.21
CA ARG A 45 6.67 0.25 -3.78
C ARG A 45 7.79 -0.77 -3.85
N VAL A 46 7.55 -1.95 -3.29
CA VAL A 46 8.44 -3.10 -3.38
C VAL A 46 7.95 -3.95 -4.55
N TYR A 47 8.76 -4.00 -5.61
CA TYR A 47 8.50 -4.79 -6.80
C TYR A 47 9.34 -6.07 -6.78
N ALA A 48 8.72 -7.18 -7.16
CA ALA A 48 9.42 -8.42 -7.52
C ALA A 48 10.07 -8.24 -8.90
N GLU A 49 11.09 -7.38 -8.93
CA GLU A 49 11.91 -7.08 -10.09
C GLU A 49 13.39 -7.15 -9.68
N SER A 50 14.25 -7.37 -10.67
CA SER A 50 15.70 -7.51 -10.48
C SER A 50 16.41 -6.30 -11.11
N PRO A 51 16.79 -5.27 -10.33
CA PRO A 51 17.45 -4.07 -10.86
C PRO A 51 18.74 -4.38 -11.63
N GLU A 52 19.53 -5.36 -11.16
CA GLU A 52 20.78 -5.81 -11.79
C GLU A 52 20.58 -6.49 -13.14
N ARG A 53 19.36 -6.94 -13.44
CA ARG A 53 18.96 -7.49 -14.75
C ARG A 53 18.09 -6.52 -15.55
N GLY A 54 18.11 -5.23 -15.21
CA GLY A 54 17.33 -4.21 -15.91
C GLY A 54 15.85 -4.22 -15.54
N PHE A 55 15.54 -4.46 -14.27
CA PHE A 55 14.17 -4.51 -13.71
C PHE A 55 13.29 -5.58 -14.34
N LEU A 56 13.88 -6.71 -14.78
CA LEU A 56 13.08 -7.85 -15.23
C LEU A 56 12.27 -8.42 -14.06
N PRO A 57 11.00 -8.82 -14.29
CA PRO A 57 10.18 -9.48 -13.28
C PRO A 57 10.88 -10.72 -12.71
N ALA A 58 10.82 -10.85 -11.39
CA ALA A 58 11.30 -11.98 -10.64
C ALA A 58 10.09 -12.80 -10.14
N THR A 59 10.10 -14.09 -10.45
CA THR A 59 9.07 -15.04 -10.00
C THR A 59 9.67 -16.10 -9.09
N GLY A 60 8.80 -16.82 -8.38
CA GLY A 60 9.19 -17.90 -7.49
C GLY A 60 8.62 -17.72 -6.09
N GLU A 61 9.10 -18.56 -5.17
CA GLU A 61 8.69 -18.56 -3.78
C GLU A 61 9.37 -17.43 -2.99
N VAL A 62 8.57 -16.72 -2.19
CA VAL A 62 9.04 -15.77 -1.19
C VAL A 62 9.57 -16.56 0.00
N VAL A 63 10.85 -16.93 -0.04
CA VAL A 63 11.51 -17.73 1.00
C VAL A 63 11.42 -17.08 2.39
N ARG A 64 11.40 -15.74 2.44
CA ARG A 64 11.25 -14.99 3.68
C ARG A 64 10.71 -13.58 3.43
N TRP A 65 9.68 -13.20 4.16
CA TRP A 65 9.17 -11.84 4.26
C TRP A 65 9.16 -11.39 5.71
N LEU A 66 9.75 -10.23 6.01
CA LEU A 66 9.79 -9.65 7.36
C LEU A 66 9.58 -8.13 7.25
N PRO A 67 8.35 -7.62 7.49
CA PRO A 67 8.09 -6.19 7.47
C PRO A 67 8.77 -5.49 8.66
N ALA A 68 9.07 -4.20 8.50
CA ALA A 68 9.67 -3.40 9.54
C ALA A 68 8.67 -3.13 10.69
N PRO A 69 9.06 -3.31 11.97
CA PRO A 69 8.18 -3.01 13.08
C PRO A 69 7.92 -1.50 13.18
N GLY A 70 6.66 -1.12 13.44
CA GLY A 70 6.27 0.29 13.60
C GLY A 70 6.16 1.07 12.28
N VAL A 71 6.26 0.41 11.12
CA VAL A 71 6.10 1.01 9.79
C VAL A 71 4.86 0.39 9.15
N ARG A 72 4.01 1.20 8.50
CA ARG A 72 2.85 0.67 7.78
C ARG A 72 3.36 -0.08 6.54
N THR A 73 2.93 -1.32 6.38
CA THR A 73 3.25 -2.12 5.20
C THR A 73 1.98 -2.78 4.69
N ASP A 74 1.55 -2.36 3.51
CA ASP A 74 0.46 -3.00 2.78
C ASP A 74 1.10 -4.07 1.86
N ALA A 75 1.06 -5.35 2.25
CA ALA A 75 1.70 -6.44 1.49
C ALA A 75 0.68 -7.37 0.82
N ALA A 76 1.01 -7.83 -0.39
CA ALA A 76 0.28 -8.85 -1.13
C ALA A 76 0.92 -10.25 -0.99
N VAL A 77 2.00 -10.36 -0.21
CA VAL A 77 2.79 -11.59 -0.01
C VAL A 77 3.11 -11.80 1.46
N GLU A 78 3.36 -13.06 1.80
CA GLU A 78 3.93 -13.53 3.05
C GLU A 78 5.02 -14.59 2.79
N THR A 79 5.72 -15.04 3.83
CA THR A 79 6.70 -16.14 3.69
C THR A 79 5.99 -17.40 3.15
N GLY A 80 6.51 -17.98 2.07
CA GLY A 80 5.92 -19.12 1.37
C GLY A 80 4.94 -18.74 0.24
N SER A 81 4.62 -17.46 0.06
CA SER A 81 3.85 -17.00 -1.12
C SER A 81 4.61 -17.27 -2.42
N HIS A 82 3.89 -17.45 -3.53
CA HIS A 82 4.49 -17.62 -4.86
C HIS A 82 4.14 -16.46 -5.79
N VAL A 83 5.15 -15.75 -6.28
CA VAL A 83 5.00 -14.68 -7.28
C VAL A 83 5.00 -15.32 -8.68
N THR A 84 3.97 -15.04 -9.48
CA THR A 84 3.85 -15.53 -10.87
C THR A 84 3.95 -14.36 -11.86
N THR A 85 3.99 -14.66 -13.17
CA THR A 85 3.99 -13.64 -14.23
C THR A 85 2.60 -13.17 -14.63
N ASP A 86 1.55 -13.68 -13.99
CA ASP A 86 0.15 -13.45 -14.42
C ASP A 86 -0.39 -12.08 -13.96
N TYR A 87 0.31 -11.43 -13.03
CA TYR A 87 -0.10 -10.20 -12.36
C TYR A 87 1.02 -9.16 -12.33
N ASP A 88 0.68 -7.96 -11.86
CA ASP A 88 1.64 -6.90 -11.60
C ASP A 88 2.72 -7.35 -10.58
N PRO A 89 4.01 -7.01 -10.77
CA PRO A 89 5.07 -7.46 -9.87
C PRO A 89 5.12 -6.72 -8.52
N MET A 90 4.22 -5.78 -8.21
CA MET A 90 4.21 -5.11 -6.91
C MET A 90 3.79 -6.07 -5.80
N ILE A 91 4.70 -6.35 -4.87
CA ILE A 91 4.48 -7.28 -3.76
C ILE A 91 4.15 -6.59 -2.44
N ALA A 92 4.54 -5.32 -2.28
CA ALA A 92 4.19 -4.53 -1.11
C ALA A 92 4.31 -3.02 -1.35
N LYS A 93 3.70 -2.25 -0.46
CA LYS A 93 3.92 -0.82 -0.28
C LYS A 93 4.41 -0.60 1.16
N VAL A 94 5.53 0.08 1.32
CA VAL A 94 6.08 0.48 2.63
C VAL A 94 5.90 1.97 2.76
N ILE A 95 5.21 2.40 3.82
CA ILE A 95 4.71 3.77 3.98
C ILE A 95 5.24 4.40 5.26
#